data_AF-A0A842L799-F1
#
_entry.id   AF-A0A842L799-F1
#
_cell.length_a   1.000
_cell.length_b   1.000
_cell.length_c   1.000
_cell.angle_alpha   90.00
_cell.angle_beta   90.00
_cell.angle_gamma   90.00
#
_symmetry.space_group_name_H-M   'P 1'
#
loop_
_entity.id
_entity.type
_entity.pdbx_description
1 polymer ?
#
loop_
_entity_poly.entity_id
_entity_poly.type
_entity_poly.pdbx_seq_one_letter_code
_entity_poly.pdbx_strand_id
1 'polypeptide(L)'
;MRGELIRILGSVEEKANELKLDGFEPDVVLFGKEAYEFLKNQVNQEFGGEDSVSEISGLSIRVVDEFGKDAVVVDSKVLGLGLGGAKRLKVIKD
;
A
#
# COMPACT_ATOMS: atom_id res chain seq x y z
N MET A 1 -6.00 -12.29 -13.25
CA MET A 1 -6.17 -10.87 -12.90
C MET A 1 -6.70 -10.68 -11.49
N ARG A 2 -7.66 -11.48 -10.98
CA ARG A 2 -7.96 -11.58 -9.54
C ARG A 2 -6.76 -11.83 -8.59
N GLY A 3 -5.79 -12.62 -9.05
CA GLY A 3 -4.60 -12.97 -8.28
C GLY A 3 -3.67 -11.78 -7.97
N GLU A 4 -3.66 -10.73 -8.80
CA GLU A 4 -2.81 -9.56 -8.55
C GLU A 4 -3.37 -8.69 -7.43
N LEU A 5 -4.69 -8.44 -7.42
CA LEU A 5 -5.33 -7.71 -6.33
C LEU A 5 -5.17 -8.44 -4.99
N ILE A 6 -5.41 -9.76 -4.96
CA ILE A 6 -5.21 -10.60 -3.77
C ILE A 6 -3.75 -10.53 -3.31
N ARG A 7 -2.79 -10.59 -4.25
CA ARG A 7 -1.37 -10.47 -3.93
C ARG A 7 -1.05 -9.11 -3.31
N ILE A 8 -1.55 -8.02 -3.87
CA ILE A 8 -1.31 -6.67 -3.34
C ILE A 8 -1.88 -6.56 -1.92
N LEU A 9 -3.13 -6.96 -1.72
CA LEU A 9 -3.79 -6.97 -0.41
C LEU A 9 -2.98 -7.78 0.62
N GLY A 10 -2.59 -9.00 0.25
CA GLY A 10 -1.78 -9.86 1.11
C GLY A 10 -0.40 -9.27 1.42
N SER A 11 0.26 -8.64 0.44
CA SER A 11 1.56 -7.97 0.67
C SER A 11 1.43 -6.74 1.58
N VAL A 12 0.36 -5.95 1.44
CA VAL A 12 0.10 -4.82 2.34
C VAL A 12 -0.16 -5.31 3.77
N GLU A 13 -0.99 -6.34 3.93
CA GLU A 13 -1.28 -6.93 5.24
C GLU A 13 -0.05 -7.56 5.89
N GLU A 14 0.77 -8.28 5.12
CA GLU A 14 2.05 -8.82 5.58
C GLU A 14 2.95 -7.71 6.14
N LYS A 15 3.14 -6.62 5.39
CA LYS A 15 3.99 -5.50 5.82
C LYS A 15 3.41 -4.70 6.98
N ALA A 16 2.09 -4.55 7.05
CA ALA A 16 1.43 -3.96 8.20
C ALA A 16 1.61 -4.83 9.46
N ASN A 17 1.50 -6.14 9.34
CA ASN A 17 1.70 -7.05 10.46
C ASN A 17 3.17 -7.10 10.92
N GLU A 18 4.14 -7.06 10.00
CA GLU A 18 5.56 -6.90 10.34
C GLU A 18 5.78 -5.64 11.19
N LEU A 19 5.22 -4.50 10.77
CA LEU A 19 5.31 -3.25 11.54
C LEU A 19 4.67 -3.37 12.93
N LYS A 20 3.50 -4.00 13.02
CA LYS A 20 2.82 -4.25 14.32
C LYS A 20 3.66 -5.13 15.25
N LEU A 21 4.31 -6.17 14.72
CA LEU A 21 5.22 -7.02 15.49
C LEU A 21 6.46 -6.26 15.98
N ASP A 22 6.93 -5.30 15.17
CA ASP A 22 8.02 -4.38 15.51
C ASP A 22 7.57 -3.27 16.52
N GLY A 23 6.29 -3.24 16.92
CA GLY A 23 5.74 -2.30 17.91
C GLY A 23 5.17 -1.01 17.32
N PHE A 24 5.00 -0.93 16.00
CA PHE A 24 4.45 0.23 15.30
C PHE A 24 2.93 0.14 15.06
N GLU A 25 2.30 1.27 14.80
CA GLU A 25 0.88 1.39 14.46
C GLU A 25 0.74 1.86 13.00
N PRO A 26 0.82 0.97 12.00
CA PRO A 26 0.67 1.38 10.61
C PRO A 26 -0.72 1.95 10.35
N ASP A 27 -0.78 3.10 9.69
CA ASP A 27 -2.01 3.87 9.46
C ASP A 27 -2.17 4.35 8.00
N VAL A 28 -1.09 4.33 7.21
CA VAL A 28 -1.09 4.78 5.82
C VAL A 28 -0.25 3.89 4.91
N VAL A 29 -0.70 3.74 3.67
CA VAL A 29 0.08 3.19 2.57
C VAL A 29 0.33 4.28 1.53
N LEU A 30 1.61 4.55 1.28
CA LEU A 30 2.08 5.50 0.28
C LEU A 30 2.33 4.74 -1.02
N PHE A 31 1.47 4.90 -2.02
CA PHE A 31 1.64 4.29 -3.34
C PHE A 31 2.38 5.22 -4.28
N GLY A 32 3.28 4.66 -5.09
CA GLY A 32 3.74 5.31 -6.30
C GLY A 32 2.61 5.53 -7.29
N LYS A 33 2.73 6.53 -8.16
CA LYS A 33 1.67 6.86 -9.14
C LYS A 33 1.31 5.66 -10.02
N GLU A 34 2.31 4.97 -10.57
CA GLU A 34 2.09 3.78 -11.40
C GLU A 34 1.45 2.65 -10.58
N ALA A 35 1.93 2.44 -9.36
CA ALA A 35 1.39 1.45 -8.44
C ALA A 35 -0.08 1.73 -8.06
N TYR A 36 -0.43 2.99 -7.84
CA TYR A 36 -1.80 3.42 -7.52
C TYR A 36 -2.74 3.21 -8.70
N GLU A 37 -2.35 3.64 -9.90
CA GLU A 37 -3.14 3.42 -11.12
C GLU A 37 -3.30 1.93 -11.42
N PHE A 38 -2.26 1.13 -11.19
CA PHE A 38 -2.37 -0.33 -11.30
C PHE A 38 -3.40 -0.89 -10.31
N LEU A 39 -3.33 -0.52 -9.03
CA LEU A 39 -4.30 -0.92 -8.01
C LEU A 39 -5.72 -0.52 -8.39
N LYS A 40 -5.94 0.75 -8.75
CA LYS A 40 -7.23 1.28 -9.16
C LYS A 40 -7.82 0.49 -10.34
N ASN A 41 -7.00 0.19 -11.35
CA ASN A 41 -7.42 -0.63 -12.48
C ASN A 41 -7.82 -2.05 -12.06
N GLN A 42 -7.09 -2.67 -11.12
CA GLN A 42 -7.47 -3.99 -10.59
C GLN A 42 -8.81 -3.94 -9.83
N VAL A 43 -9.00 -2.92 -8.99
CA VAL A 43 -10.26 -2.75 -8.23
C VAL A 43 -11.45 -2.51 -9.17
N ASN A 44 -11.27 -1.65 -10.18
CA ASN A 44 -12.34 -1.33 -11.14
C ASN A 44 -12.72 -2.54 -11.99
N GLN A 45 -11.75 -3.38 -12.37
CA GLN A 45 -12.02 -4.63 -13.09
C GLN A 45 -12.80 -5.65 -12.25
N GLU A 46 -12.52 -5.74 -10.95
CA GLU A 46 -13.12 -6.76 -10.08
C GLU A 46 -14.47 -6.34 -9.49
N PHE A 47 -14.66 -5.05 -9.18
CA PHE A 47 -15.84 -4.56 -8.45
C PHE A 47 -16.71 -3.58 -9.25
N GLY A 48 -16.29 -3.19 -10.47
CA GLY A 48 -16.96 -2.12 -11.23
C GLY A 48 -16.99 -0.78 -10.47
N GLY A 49 -16.02 -0.58 -9.57
CA GLY A 49 -15.99 0.47 -8.56
C GLY A 49 -15.53 1.85 -9.05
N GLU A 50 -15.67 2.83 -8.13
CA GLU A 50 -15.52 4.28 -8.30
C GLU A 50 -14.19 4.77 -8.90
N ASP A 51 -14.15 6.07 -9.23
CA ASP A 51 -13.00 6.78 -9.78
C ASP A 51 -11.75 6.80 -8.87
N SER A 52 -11.82 6.38 -7.61
CA SER A 52 -10.68 6.37 -6.70
C SER A 52 -10.77 5.32 -5.60
N VAL A 53 -9.63 4.75 -5.22
CA VAL A 53 -9.48 3.90 -4.04
C VAL A 53 -8.82 4.74 -2.93
N SER A 54 -9.50 4.92 -1.80
CA SER A 54 -9.03 5.75 -0.68
C SER A 54 -8.45 4.95 0.49
N GLU A 55 -8.73 3.65 0.54
CA GLU A 55 -8.35 2.75 1.64
C GLU A 55 -8.01 1.36 1.11
N ILE A 56 -7.06 0.69 1.76
CA ILE A 56 -6.70 -0.71 1.51
C ILE A 56 -6.35 -1.42 2.81
N SER A 57 -6.98 -2.56 3.08
CA SER A 57 -6.77 -3.36 4.30
C SER A 57 -6.85 -2.56 5.61
N GLY A 58 -7.78 -1.60 5.70
CA GLY A 58 -7.94 -0.74 6.88
C GLY A 58 -6.97 0.44 6.97
N LEU A 59 -6.11 0.63 5.95
CA LEU A 59 -5.09 1.68 5.92
C LEU A 59 -5.45 2.74 4.87
N SER A 60 -5.24 4.00 5.23
CA SER A 60 -5.48 5.11 4.30
C SER A 60 -4.47 5.10 3.14
N ILE A 61 -4.90 5.48 1.95
CA ILE A 61 -4.01 5.58 0.78
C ILE A 61 -3.58 7.04 0.55
N ARG A 62 -2.30 7.23 0.24
CA ARG A 62 -1.75 8.47 -0.32
C ARG A 62 -0.87 8.15 -1.52
N VAL A 63 -0.74 9.09 -2.44
CA VAL A 63 0.09 8.94 -3.65
C VAL A 63 1.35 9.78 -3.50
N VAL A 64 2.51 9.16 -3.79
CA VAL A 64 3.83 9.77 -3.81
C VAL A 64 4.47 9.43 -5.15
N ASP A 65 4.43 10.35 -6.10
CA ASP A 65 4.78 10.10 -7.51
C ASP A 65 6.16 9.44 -7.68
N GLU A 66 7.14 9.84 -6.86
CA GLU A 66 8.53 9.36 -6.89
C GLU A 66 8.69 7.87 -6.58
N PHE A 67 7.68 7.22 -5.98
CA PHE A 67 7.75 5.78 -5.66
C PHE A 67 7.46 4.88 -6.87
N GLY A 68 6.98 5.44 -7.99
CA GLY A 68 6.78 4.70 -9.24
C GLY A 68 5.93 3.44 -9.08
N LYS A 69 6.57 2.27 -9.23
CA LYS A 69 5.96 0.93 -9.18
C LYS A 69 5.80 0.32 -7.79
N ASP A 70 6.23 1.02 -6.75
CA ASP A 70 6.25 0.52 -5.38
C ASP A 70 5.20 1.18 -4.49
N ALA A 71 5.00 0.59 -3.32
CA ALA A 71 4.26 1.20 -2.23
C ALA A 71 5.02 1.03 -0.91
N VAL A 72 4.71 1.86 0.08
CA VAL A 72 5.33 1.83 1.41
C VAL A 72 4.24 1.89 2.46
N VAL A 73 4.17 0.88 3.32
CA VAL A 73 3.32 0.88 4.52
C VAL A 73 4.07 1.63 5.62
N VAL A 74 3.40 2.55 6.31
CA VAL A 74 4.02 3.48 7.23
C VAL A 74 3.18 3.64 8.50
N ASP A 75 3.86 3.78 9.65
CA ASP A 75 3.31 4.45 10.83
C ASP A 75 3.67 5.94 10.75
N SER A 76 2.69 6.75 10.37
CA SER A 76 2.91 8.17 10.04
C SER A 76 3.29 9.01 11.26
N LYS A 77 2.92 8.58 12.47
CA LYS A 77 3.18 9.32 13.71
C LYS A 77 4.66 9.28 14.11
N VAL A 78 5.38 8.24 13.70
CA VAL A 78 6.77 8.00 14.09
C VAL A 78 7.75 8.05 12.91
N LEU A 79 7.25 8.18 11.68
CA LEU A 79 8.09 8.31 10.49
C LEU A 79 9.05 9.50 10.64
N GLY A 80 10.35 9.24 10.55
CA GLY A 80 11.40 10.27 10.69
C GLY A 80 11.83 10.57 12.13
N LEU A 81 11.17 10.00 13.14
CA LEU A 81 11.57 10.12 14.55
C LEU A 81 12.49 8.97 15.01
N GLY A 82 12.56 7.89 14.22
CA GLY A 82 13.40 6.72 14.46
C GLY A 82 13.55 5.85 13.21
N LEU A 83 14.29 4.75 13.34
CA LEU A 83 14.41 3.74 12.27
C LEU A 83 13.23 2.76 12.35
N GLY A 84 12.74 2.31 11.19
CA GLY A 84 11.88 1.11 11.09
C GLY A 84 10.38 1.34 10.87
N GLY A 85 9.86 2.57 11.02
CA GLY A 85 8.43 2.88 10.86
C GLY A 85 7.88 2.82 9.42
N ALA A 86 8.61 2.20 8.49
CA ALA A 86 8.23 2.07 7.09
C ALA A 86 8.71 0.73 6.48
N LYS A 87 7.84 0.08 5.69
CA LYS A 87 8.17 -1.14 4.94
C LYS A 87 7.72 -0.99 3.49
N ARG A 88 8.66 -1.15 2.55
CA ARG A 88 8.39 -1.11 1.11
C ARG A 88 7.87 -2.45 0.60
N LEU A 89 6.94 -2.41 -0.34
CA LEU A 89 6.51 -3.53 -1.16
C LEU A 89 6.51 -3.16 -2.65
N LYS A 90 6.80 -4.15 -3.50
CA LYS A 90 6.74 -3.99 -4.96
C LYS A 90 5.34 -4.33 -5.45
N VAL A 91 4.65 -3.32 -5.99
CA VAL A 91 3.26 -3.46 -6.43
C VAL A 91 3.20 -4.00 -7.85
N ILE A 92 4.01 -3.47 -8.77
CA ILE A 92 4.09 -3.98 -10.14
C ILE A 92 5.36 -4.81 -10.28
N LYS A 93 5.21 -6.10 -10.62
CA LYS A 93 6.34 -6.96 -10.98
C LYS A 93 6.74 -6.68 -12.44
N ASP A 94 8.04 -6.65 -12.71
CA ASP A 94 8.56 -6.56 -14.07
C ASP A 94 8.33 -7.87 -14.83
#